data_AF-A0A6J7VB53-F1
#
_entry.id   AF-A0A6J7VB53-F1
#
_cell.length_a   1.000
_cell.length_b   1.000
_cell.length_c   1.000
_cell.angle_alpha   90.00
_cell.angle_beta   90.00
_cell.angle_gamma   90.00
#
_symmetry.space_group_name_H-M   'P 1'
#
loop_
_entity.id
_entity.type
_entity.pdbx_description
1 polymer ?
#
loop_
_entity_poly.entity_id
_entity_poly.type
_entity_poly.pdbx_seq_one_letter_code
_entity_poly.pdbx_strand_id
1 'polypeptide(L)'
;MASMTGKQIKERLERDLGFEANRARLLTEAAASSEIATYWERKGLGKLDEKTYSALAKAGLVSGLAGRQKLSDMINKLPATNPKSVDLTEVVIEISALVLEHQKTLNLSRNRASCVNAHLNILDPERSLPQVYSPFLNPDALKKVVVRSNNLLKVSVSTAVDFSKWIKDSHELLSDISDGEQADDGEDDFVEGASKKGLISRKAINTYFKQWELFANEKLGPSFSIEVREDDASPLTARLNNLEDGASRTWTTMLGDITEAKTSSVFQKRATAVTEKATISAVLHNLDNYDLELNGRPLKIQLSSGVTEEAISLFVKAMKAQFLVYTGKGLLNVSLQSGKSVVTISLSTATKQDLKKVEEILLQLI
;
A
#
# COMPACT_ATOMS: atom_id res chain seq x y z
N MET A 1 20.26 33.57 -19.31
CA MET A 1 19.06 32.72 -19.25
C MET A 1 19.30 31.49 -20.09
N ALA A 2 18.97 30.30 -19.60
CA ALA A 2 19.11 29.09 -20.40
C ALA A 2 17.98 29.04 -21.43
N SER A 3 18.31 28.81 -22.71
CA SER A 3 17.34 28.38 -23.71
C SER A 3 17.36 26.86 -23.76
N MET A 4 16.19 26.24 -23.62
CA MET A 4 16.04 24.78 -23.63
C MET A 4 14.91 24.39 -24.56
N THR A 5 15.06 23.28 -25.26
CA THR A 5 13.93 22.65 -25.94
C THR A 5 13.03 21.93 -24.92
N GLY A 6 11.75 21.75 -25.25
CA GLY A 6 10.84 20.94 -24.42
C GLY A 6 11.39 19.52 -24.16
N LYS A 7 12.14 18.95 -25.11
CA LYS A 7 12.86 17.69 -24.93
C LYS A 7 13.92 17.77 -23.82
N GLN A 8 14.75 18.80 -23.82
CA GLN A 8 15.77 18.99 -22.76
C GLN A 8 15.13 19.21 -21.39
N ILE A 9 14.01 19.95 -21.33
CA ILE A 9 13.22 20.13 -20.11
C ILE A 9 12.71 18.79 -19.60
N LYS A 10 12.04 17.99 -20.46
CA LYS A 10 11.53 16.66 -20.13
C LYS A 10 12.63 15.74 -19.59
N GLU A 11 13.76 15.65 -20.29
CA GLU A 11 14.88 14.77 -19.90
C GLU A 11 15.51 15.17 -18.56
N ARG A 12 15.54 16.47 -18.25
CA ARG A 12 16.06 16.97 -16.97
C ARG A 12 15.08 16.68 -15.83
N LEU A 13 13.78 16.94 -16.04
CA LEU A 13 12.74 16.62 -15.05
C LEU A 13 12.63 15.12 -14.75
N GLU A 14 12.77 14.26 -15.77
CA GLU A 14 12.78 12.80 -15.59
C GLU A 14 13.96 12.34 -14.72
N ARG A 15 15.14 12.89 -14.96
CA ARG A 15 16.34 12.60 -14.16
C ARG A 15 16.20 13.09 -12.72
N ASP A 16 15.72 14.32 -12.54
CA ASP A 16 15.53 14.93 -11.23
C ASP A 16 14.46 14.20 -10.41
N LEU A 17 13.45 13.62 -11.07
CA LEU A 17 12.44 12.79 -10.42
C LEU A 17 13.05 11.51 -9.86
N GLY A 18 13.93 10.86 -10.65
CA GLY A 18 14.69 9.70 -10.20
C GLY A 18 15.60 10.01 -9.00
N PHE A 19 16.29 11.15 -9.03
CA PHE A 19 17.10 11.61 -7.91
C PHE A 19 16.28 11.90 -6.66
N GLU A 20 15.15 12.62 -6.78
CA GLU A 20 14.28 12.94 -5.64
C GLU A 20 13.66 11.68 -5.02
N ALA A 21 13.18 10.74 -5.85
CA ALA A 21 12.64 9.47 -5.36
C ALA A 21 13.69 8.63 -4.62
N ASN A 22 14.91 8.57 -5.14
CA ASN A 22 16.00 7.86 -4.47
C ASN A 22 16.45 8.57 -3.19
N ARG A 23 16.52 9.91 -3.21
CA ARG A 23 16.80 10.76 -2.05
C ARG A 23 15.79 10.52 -0.93
N ALA A 24 14.49 10.54 -1.24
CA ALA A 24 13.43 10.25 -0.28
C ALA A 24 13.56 8.86 0.34
N ARG A 25 13.87 7.84 -0.48
CA ARG A 25 14.08 6.47 0.00
C ARG A 25 15.28 6.37 0.95
N LEU A 26 16.44 6.89 0.55
CA LEU A 26 17.66 6.76 1.33
C LEU A 26 17.59 7.52 2.66
N LEU A 27 17.10 8.76 2.64
CA LEU A 27 17.04 9.60 3.84
C LEU A 27 16.06 9.05 4.88
N THR A 28 14.86 8.64 4.43
CA THR A 28 13.86 8.05 5.35
C THR A 28 14.31 6.70 5.90
N GLU A 29 15.00 5.88 5.11
CA GLU A 29 15.58 4.62 5.57
C GLU A 29 16.67 4.85 6.64
N ALA A 30 17.60 5.77 6.38
CA ALA A 30 18.67 6.10 7.30
C ALA A 30 18.13 6.68 8.63
N ALA A 31 17.19 7.64 8.56
CA ALA A 31 16.58 8.24 9.73
C ALA A 31 15.79 7.20 10.55
N ALA A 32 14.94 6.41 9.90
CA ALA A 32 14.20 5.34 10.58
C ALA A 32 15.14 4.30 11.22
N SER A 33 16.24 3.95 10.55
CA SER A 33 17.25 3.02 11.11
C SER A 33 17.89 3.57 12.39
N SER A 34 18.30 4.83 12.39
CA SER A 34 18.89 5.50 13.56
C SER A 34 17.92 5.59 14.74
N GLU A 35 16.65 5.88 14.45
CA GLU A 35 15.61 5.99 15.46
C GLU A 35 15.21 4.63 16.04
N ILE A 36 15.14 3.58 15.20
CA ILE A 36 14.93 2.21 15.67
C ILE A 36 16.08 1.80 16.57
N ALA A 37 17.33 2.12 16.22
CA ALA A 37 18.48 1.82 17.08
C ALA A 37 18.35 2.50 18.46
N THR A 38 17.99 3.78 18.47
CA THR A 38 17.75 4.54 19.71
C THR A 38 16.61 3.93 20.53
N TYR A 39 15.49 3.59 19.88
CA TYR A 39 14.35 2.94 20.53
C TYR A 39 14.76 1.58 21.14
N TRP A 40 15.52 0.80 20.39
CA TRP A 40 15.95 -0.54 20.80
C TRP A 40 16.85 -0.51 22.04
N GLU A 41 17.80 0.43 22.08
CA GLU A 41 18.65 0.70 23.23
C GLU A 41 17.83 1.15 24.45
N ARG A 42 16.93 2.12 24.28
CA ARG A 42 16.10 2.68 25.36
C ARG A 42 15.13 1.66 25.97
N LYS A 43 14.70 0.67 25.18
CA LYS A 43 13.88 -0.45 25.65
C LYS A 43 14.68 -1.60 26.26
N GLY A 44 16.02 -1.52 26.27
CA GLY A 44 16.88 -2.55 26.87
C GLY A 44 16.88 -3.87 26.10
N LEU A 45 16.62 -3.85 24.78
CA LEU A 45 16.43 -5.04 23.95
C LEU A 45 17.76 -5.67 23.47
N GLY A 46 18.88 -5.31 24.09
CA GLY A 46 20.23 -5.72 23.66
C GLY A 46 20.76 -4.90 22.48
N LYS A 47 21.95 -5.23 21.99
CA LYS A 47 22.58 -4.54 20.85
C LYS A 47 22.42 -5.37 19.58
N LEU A 48 21.95 -4.75 18.50
CA LEU A 48 21.94 -5.34 17.16
C LEU A 48 23.03 -4.70 16.29
N ASP A 49 23.32 -5.31 15.14
CA ASP A 49 24.17 -4.69 14.13
C ASP A 49 23.41 -3.64 13.32
N GLU A 50 24.14 -2.70 12.70
CA GLU A 50 23.53 -1.63 11.90
C GLU A 50 22.71 -2.16 10.72
N LYS A 51 23.13 -3.30 10.15
CA LYS A 51 22.42 -3.97 9.05
C LYS A 51 21.05 -4.44 9.48
N THR A 52 20.89 -4.93 10.71
CA THR A 52 19.60 -5.34 11.25
C THR A 52 18.69 -4.14 11.46
N TYR A 53 19.20 -3.02 12.00
CA TYR A 53 18.40 -1.79 12.13
C TYR A 53 17.92 -1.26 10.77
N SER A 54 18.79 -1.25 9.75
CA SER A 54 18.39 -0.90 8.38
C SER A 54 17.35 -1.86 7.82
N ALA A 55 17.47 -3.16 8.09
CA ALA A 55 16.49 -4.15 7.64
C ALA A 55 15.13 -3.97 8.33
N LEU A 56 15.11 -3.68 9.63
CA LEU A 56 13.89 -3.36 10.38
C LEU A 56 13.25 -2.07 9.85
N ALA A 57 14.05 -1.03 9.58
CA ALA A 57 13.58 0.21 8.96
C ALA A 57 12.93 -0.06 7.60
N LYS A 58 13.57 -0.83 6.72
CA LYS A 58 12.99 -1.24 5.42
C LYS A 58 11.67 -1.97 5.59
N ALA A 59 11.57 -2.90 6.54
CA ALA A 59 10.33 -3.62 6.80
C ALA A 59 9.23 -2.69 7.32
N GLY A 60 9.57 -1.81 8.28
CA GLY A 60 8.66 -0.83 8.86
C GLY A 60 8.18 0.21 7.85
N LEU A 61 9.01 0.64 6.91
CA LEU A 61 8.65 1.63 5.88
C LEU A 61 7.76 1.08 4.76
N VAL A 62 7.58 -0.25 4.70
CA VAL A 62 6.56 -0.86 3.83
C VAL A 62 5.18 -0.59 4.44
N SER A 63 4.30 0.03 3.66
CA SER A 63 2.97 0.41 4.13
C SER A 63 2.06 -0.79 4.38
N GLY A 64 1.15 -0.64 5.35
CA GLY A 64 0.01 -1.55 5.52
C GLY A 64 0.33 -2.84 6.28
N LEU A 65 -0.41 -3.90 5.95
CA LEU A 65 -0.34 -5.19 6.65
C LEU A 65 0.94 -5.95 6.31
N ALA A 66 1.39 -5.88 5.05
CA ALA A 66 2.55 -6.61 4.56
C ALA A 66 3.86 -6.16 5.25
N GLY A 67 4.05 -4.85 5.43
CA GLY A 67 5.23 -4.33 6.13
C GLY A 67 5.25 -4.73 7.60
N ARG A 68 4.09 -4.69 8.27
CA ARG A 68 3.97 -5.14 9.65
C ARG A 68 4.20 -6.63 9.84
N GLN A 69 3.69 -7.47 8.94
CA GLN A 69 3.97 -8.90 8.98
C GLN A 69 5.46 -9.15 8.84
N LYS A 70 6.11 -8.51 7.86
CA LYS A 70 7.55 -8.63 7.65
C LYS A 70 8.34 -8.17 8.89
N LEU A 71 7.92 -7.06 9.51
CA LEU A 71 8.54 -6.54 10.73
C LEU A 71 8.37 -7.52 11.90
N SER A 72 7.18 -8.10 12.07
CA SER A 72 6.88 -9.15 13.07
C SER A 72 7.75 -10.39 12.86
N ASP A 73 7.79 -10.92 11.64
CA ASP A 73 8.60 -12.10 11.30
C ASP A 73 10.09 -11.88 11.57
N MET A 74 10.57 -10.64 11.35
CA MET A 74 11.96 -10.28 11.65
C MET A 74 12.20 -10.20 13.15
N ILE A 75 11.38 -9.46 13.89
CA ILE A 75 11.55 -9.26 15.34
C ILE A 75 11.47 -10.57 16.10
N ASN A 76 10.56 -11.47 15.73
CA ASN A 76 10.43 -12.80 16.36
C ASN A 76 11.65 -13.72 16.14
N LYS A 77 12.50 -13.42 15.15
CA LYS A 77 13.73 -14.17 14.88
C LYS A 77 14.97 -13.55 15.53
N LEU A 78 14.85 -12.36 16.11
CA LEU A 78 15.98 -11.69 16.74
C LEU A 78 16.26 -12.29 18.12
N PRO A 79 17.54 -12.50 18.47
CA PRO A 79 17.91 -12.97 19.80
C PRO A 79 17.59 -11.88 20.82
N ALA A 80 16.52 -12.06 21.60
CA ALA A 80 16.22 -11.18 22.73
C ALA A 80 17.09 -11.60 23.93
N THR A 81 17.83 -10.66 24.52
CA THR A 81 18.64 -10.88 25.74
C THR A 81 17.78 -11.22 26.97
N ASN A 82 16.47 -10.95 26.93
CA ASN A 82 15.55 -11.29 28.02
C ASN A 82 14.10 -11.55 27.50
N PRO A 83 13.83 -12.70 26.86
CA PRO A 83 12.57 -12.94 26.13
C PRO A 83 11.34 -13.06 27.04
N LYS A 84 11.50 -13.27 28.36
CA LYS A 84 10.38 -13.50 29.29
C LYS A 84 9.69 -12.22 29.78
N SER A 85 10.23 -11.03 29.51
CA SER A 85 9.67 -9.75 30.01
C SER A 85 9.30 -8.75 28.92
N VAL A 86 9.52 -9.08 27.64
CA VAL A 86 9.29 -8.15 26.52
C VAL A 86 8.14 -8.68 25.66
N ASP A 87 7.08 -7.89 25.54
CA ASP A 87 6.04 -8.16 24.55
C ASP A 87 6.55 -7.77 23.15
N LEU A 88 7.00 -8.76 22.38
CA LEU A 88 7.46 -8.54 21.00
C LEU A 88 6.37 -7.98 20.08
N THR A 89 5.10 -8.24 20.40
CA THR A 89 3.97 -7.64 19.69
C THR A 89 3.94 -6.14 19.92
N GLU A 90 4.12 -5.71 21.16
CA GLU A 90 4.21 -4.30 21.50
C GLU A 90 5.41 -3.64 20.81
N VAL A 91 6.56 -4.31 20.75
CA VAL A 91 7.74 -3.83 20.02
C VAL A 91 7.44 -3.61 18.52
N VAL A 92 6.74 -4.55 17.87
CA VAL A 92 6.31 -4.39 16.46
C VAL A 92 5.40 -3.18 16.30
N ILE A 93 4.45 -2.99 17.21
CA ILE A 93 3.49 -1.88 17.17
C ILE A 93 4.22 -0.53 17.34
N GLU A 94 5.12 -0.43 18.31
CA GLU A 94 5.84 0.81 18.61
C GLU A 94 6.85 1.17 17.51
N ILE A 95 7.56 0.19 16.93
CA ILE A 95 8.39 0.45 15.74
C ILE A 95 7.52 0.85 14.54
N SER A 96 6.34 0.23 14.38
CA SER A 96 5.40 0.61 13.31
C SER A 96 4.90 2.04 13.48
N ALA A 97 4.69 2.50 14.72
CA ALA A 97 4.32 3.87 15.04
C ALA A 97 5.48 4.84 14.77
N LEU A 98 6.68 4.48 15.21
CA LEU A 98 7.90 5.28 15.06
C LEU A 98 8.16 5.66 13.60
N VAL A 99 8.03 4.70 12.68
CA VAL A 99 8.31 4.91 11.25
C VAL A 99 7.19 5.64 10.49
N LEU A 100 6.06 5.96 11.13
CA LEU A 100 4.92 6.61 10.44
C LEU A 100 5.29 7.96 9.83
N GLU A 101 6.08 8.78 10.50
CA GLU A 101 6.50 10.09 9.97
C GLU A 101 7.33 9.93 8.68
N HIS A 102 8.21 8.93 8.65
CA HIS A 102 9.00 8.60 7.48
C HIS A 102 8.16 7.99 6.36
N GLN A 103 7.15 7.19 6.70
CA GLN A 103 6.15 6.71 5.73
C GLN A 103 5.35 7.87 5.11
N LYS A 104 5.00 8.91 5.87
CA LYS A 104 4.33 10.11 5.34
C LYS A 104 5.21 10.78 4.27
N THR A 105 6.49 10.96 4.54
CA THR A 105 7.47 11.50 3.58
C THR A 105 7.58 10.63 2.32
N LEU A 106 7.67 9.30 2.47
CA LEU A 106 7.68 8.38 1.32
C LEU A 106 6.38 8.43 0.51
N ASN A 107 5.23 8.57 1.17
CA ASN A 107 3.94 8.66 0.47
C ASN A 107 3.81 9.97 -0.31
N LEU A 108 4.33 11.09 0.20
CA LEU A 108 4.45 12.34 -0.55
C LEU A 108 5.31 12.15 -1.80
N SER A 109 6.49 11.53 -1.65
CA SER A 109 7.38 11.21 -2.79
C SER A 109 6.71 10.30 -3.83
N ARG A 110 6.02 9.24 -3.40
CA ARG A 110 5.27 8.34 -4.30
C ARG A 110 4.13 9.05 -5.02
N ASN A 111 3.36 9.87 -4.31
CA ASN A 111 2.28 10.64 -4.89
C ASN A 111 2.79 11.61 -5.95
N ARG A 112 3.84 12.39 -5.62
CA ARG A 112 4.49 13.29 -6.56
C ARG A 112 5.03 12.54 -7.77
N ALA A 113 5.75 11.44 -7.56
CA ALA A 113 6.26 10.59 -8.64
C ALA A 113 5.16 10.08 -9.57
N SER A 114 4.02 9.65 -9.03
CA SER A 114 2.86 9.26 -9.85
C SER A 114 2.34 10.42 -10.70
N CYS A 115 2.21 11.62 -10.11
CA CYS A 115 1.69 12.80 -10.81
C CYS A 115 2.65 13.28 -11.91
N VAL A 116 3.94 13.36 -11.60
CA VAL A 116 4.99 13.82 -12.53
C VAL A 116 5.19 12.79 -13.64
N ASN A 117 5.23 11.49 -13.34
CA ASN A 117 5.38 10.46 -14.36
C ASN A 117 4.23 10.45 -15.36
N ALA A 118 3.00 10.76 -14.96
CA ALA A 118 1.89 10.88 -15.91
C ALA A 118 2.16 11.97 -16.98
N HIS A 119 2.71 13.12 -16.57
CA HIS A 119 3.11 14.18 -17.48
C HIS A 119 4.34 13.79 -18.32
N LEU A 120 5.33 13.13 -17.73
CA LEU A 120 6.51 12.65 -18.47
C LEU A 120 6.14 11.58 -19.50
N ASN A 121 5.16 10.72 -19.21
CA ASN A 121 4.72 9.67 -20.11
C ASN A 121 4.07 10.24 -21.37
N ILE A 122 3.23 11.28 -21.25
CA ILE A 122 2.65 11.94 -22.44
C ILE A 122 3.67 12.77 -23.21
N LEU A 123 4.86 13.01 -22.66
CA LEU A 123 6.01 13.66 -23.30
C LEU A 123 7.04 12.63 -23.81
N ASP A 124 6.63 11.37 -24.00
CA ASP A 124 7.42 10.31 -24.64
C ASP A 124 6.60 9.67 -25.78
N PRO A 125 6.46 10.38 -26.92
CA PRO A 125 5.54 10.02 -28.01
C PRO A 125 5.91 8.71 -28.74
N GLU A 126 7.15 8.25 -28.60
CA GLU A 126 7.65 7.05 -29.29
C GLU A 126 7.48 5.77 -28.46
N ARG A 127 7.37 5.89 -27.14
CA ARG A 127 7.36 4.73 -26.23
C ARG A 127 6.24 4.81 -25.20
N SER A 128 6.40 5.61 -24.15
CA SER A 128 5.46 5.57 -23.02
C SER A 128 4.06 6.05 -23.39
N LEU A 129 3.92 7.08 -24.23
CA LEU A 129 2.61 7.62 -24.58
C LEU A 129 1.76 6.57 -25.32
N PRO A 130 2.21 5.95 -26.43
CA PRO A 130 1.44 4.87 -27.05
C PRO A 130 1.21 3.70 -26.10
N GLN A 131 2.25 3.26 -25.37
CA GLN A 131 2.15 2.08 -24.51
C GLN A 131 1.12 2.24 -23.38
N VAL A 132 1.04 3.44 -22.79
CA VAL A 132 0.15 3.72 -21.66
C VAL A 132 -1.26 4.07 -22.15
N TYR A 133 -1.39 4.83 -23.24
CA TYR A 133 -2.65 5.46 -23.61
C TYR A 133 -3.35 4.88 -24.84
N SER A 134 -2.71 4.01 -25.65
CA SER A 134 -3.40 3.35 -26.76
C SER A 134 -4.62 2.51 -26.37
N PRO A 135 -4.71 1.91 -25.16
CA PRO A 135 -5.94 1.21 -24.75
C PRO A 135 -7.14 2.15 -24.50
N PHE A 136 -6.90 3.46 -24.38
CA PHE A 136 -7.92 4.46 -24.02
C PHE A 136 -8.20 5.48 -25.13
N LEU A 137 -7.46 5.40 -26.24
CA LEU A 137 -7.57 6.34 -27.34
C LEU A 137 -7.75 5.58 -28.65
N ASN A 138 -8.71 6.01 -29.46
CA ASN A 138 -8.80 5.52 -30.84
C ASN A 138 -7.56 5.95 -31.66
N PRO A 139 -7.25 5.28 -32.78
CA PRO A 139 -6.02 5.54 -33.53
C PRO A 139 -5.84 7.00 -34.00
N ASP A 140 -6.93 7.67 -34.38
CA ASP A 140 -6.89 9.07 -34.81
C ASP A 140 -6.62 10.03 -33.66
N ALA A 141 -7.27 9.80 -32.51
CA ALA A 141 -7.01 10.54 -31.28
C ALA A 141 -5.58 10.34 -30.80
N LEU A 142 -5.08 9.10 -30.79
CA LEU A 142 -3.71 8.78 -30.43
C LEU A 142 -2.72 9.50 -31.37
N LYS A 143 -2.96 9.50 -32.67
CA LYS A 143 -2.12 10.22 -33.65
C LYS A 143 -2.10 11.73 -33.38
N LYS A 144 -3.24 12.35 -33.06
CA LYS A 144 -3.32 13.77 -32.69
C LYS A 144 -2.53 14.07 -31.42
N VAL A 145 -2.67 13.22 -30.40
CA VAL A 145 -1.96 13.35 -29.12
C VAL A 145 -0.44 13.20 -29.32
N VAL A 146 0.01 12.24 -30.12
CA VAL A 146 1.42 12.05 -30.50
C VAL A 146 1.98 13.28 -31.23
N VAL A 147 1.22 13.89 -32.14
CA VAL A 147 1.63 15.12 -32.82
C VAL A 147 1.77 16.28 -31.84
N ARG A 148 0.80 16.47 -30.93
CA ARG A 148 0.88 17.52 -29.90
C ARG A 148 2.06 17.33 -28.96
N SER A 149 2.30 16.10 -28.50
CA SER A 149 3.47 15.74 -27.69
C SER A 149 4.78 16.07 -28.40
N ASN A 150 4.92 15.67 -29.67
CA ASN A 150 6.09 16.01 -30.49
C ASN A 150 6.29 17.53 -30.66
N ASN A 151 5.20 18.30 -30.80
CA ASN A 151 5.29 19.75 -30.87
C ASN A 151 5.79 20.34 -29.56
N LEU A 152 5.26 19.90 -28.40
CA LEU A 152 5.73 20.32 -27.07
C LEU A 152 7.22 20.05 -26.85
N LEU A 153 7.73 18.93 -27.35
CA LEU A 153 9.15 18.59 -27.24
C LEU A 153 10.06 19.48 -28.10
N LYS A 154 9.54 20.08 -29.18
CA LYS A 154 10.27 20.96 -30.11
C LYS A 154 10.22 22.43 -29.73
N VAL A 155 9.30 22.85 -28.84
CA VAL A 155 9.20 24.24 -28.38
C VAL A 155 10.54 24.70 -27.79
N SER A 156 11.00 25.88 -28.20
CA SER A 156 12.12 26.57 -27.57
C SER A 156 11.59 27.40 -26.41
N VAL A 157 12.04 27.09 -25.21
CA VAL A 157 11.67 27.75 -23.95
C VAL A 157 12.86 28.57 -23.48
N SER A 158 12.65 29.88 -23.34
CA SER A 158 13.74 30.82 -23.02
C SER A 158 13.43 31.81 -21.90
N THR A 159 12.14 31.97 -21.58
CA THR A 159 11.66 32.89 -20.56
C THR A 159 10.79 32.17 -19.53
N ALA A 160 10.54 32.83 -18.39
CA ALA A 160 9.58 32.36 -17.40
C ALA A 160 8.18 32.14 -17.99
N VAL A 161 7.74 33.03 -18.89
CA VAL A 161 6.42 32.93 -19.56
C VAL A 161 6.35 31.70 -20.45
N ASP A 162 7.40 31.46 -21.25
CA ASP A 162 7.49 30.25 -22.10
C ASP A 162 7.43 28.99 -21.24
N PHE A 163 8.13 28.99 -20.10
CA PHE A 163 8.22 27.83 -19.23
C PHE A 163 6.89 27.52 -18.53
N SER A 164 6.23 28.54 -17.96
CA SER A 164 4.89 28.39 -17.38
C SER A 164 3.87 27.97 -18.45
N LYS A 165 3.99 28.48 -19.68
CA LYS A 165 3.16 28.04 -20.80
C LYS A 165 3.41 26.57 -21.14
N TRP A 166 4.66 26.14 -21.25
CA TRP A 166 5.00 24.75 -21.54
C TRP A 166 4.48 23.78 -20.48
N ILE A 167 4.54 24.15 -19.19
CA ILE A 167 3.96 23.38 -18.08
C ILE A 167 2.44 23.21 -18.28
N LYS A 168 1.73 24.30 -18.58
CA LYS A 168 0.29 24.33 -18.81
C LYS A 168 -0.12 23.54 -20.05
N ASP A 169 0.51 23.80 -21.20
CA ASP A 169 0.21 23.11 -22.46
C ASP A 169 0.47 21.59 -22.33
N SER A 170 1.47 21.17 -21.54
CA SER A 170 1.69 19.76 -21.21
C SER A 170 0.59 19.19 -20.32
N HIS A 171 0.12 19.94 -19.33
CA HIS A 171 -0.99 19.52 -18.48
C HIS A 171 -2.32 19.42 -19.26
N GLU A 172 -2.59 20.39 -20.14
CA GLU A 172 -3.76 20.37 -21.03
C GLU A 172 -3.77 19.11 -21.90
N LEU A 173 -2.62 18.71 -22.44
CA LEU A 173 -2.52 17.45 -23.18
C LEU A 173 -2.89 16.23 -22.31
N LEU A 174 -2.47 16.20 -21.04
CA LEU A 174 -2.83 15.12 -20.10
C LEU A 174 -4.32 15.14 -19.76
N SER A 175 -4.90 16.33 -19.57
CA SER A 175 -6.34 16.50 -19.31
C SER A 175 -7.15 16.03 -20.50
N ASP A 176 -6.79 16.43 -21.72
CA ASP A 176 -7.50 16.04 -22.94
C ASP A 176 -7.51 14.53 -23.15
N ILE A 177 -6.39 13.84 -22.85
CA ILE A 177 -6.33 12.37 -22.87
C ILE A 177 -7.27 11.77 -21.82
N SER A 178 -7.38 12.40 -20.65
CA SER A 178 -8.20 11.93 -19.53
C SER A 178 -9.69 12.23 -19.72
N ASP A 179 -10.04 13.28 -20.46
CA ASP A 179 -11.41 13.73 -20.74
C ASP A 179 -12.02 13.10 -22.01
N GLY A 180 -11.18 12.71 -22.98
CA GLY A 180 -11.58 12.29 -24.33
C GLY A 180 -12.53 11.08 -24.45
N GLU A 181 -12.82 10.36 -23.34
CA GLU A 181 -13.80 9.25 -23.32
C GLU A 181 -14.87 9.37 -22.21
N GLN A 182 -14.93 10.47 -21.46
CA GLN A 182 -15.98 10.67 -20.43
C GLN A 182 -17.19 11.48 -20.93
N ALA A 183 -17.28 11.77 -22.22
CA ALA A 183 -18.31 12.63 -22.80
C ALA A 183 -19.48 11.86 -23.46
N ASP A 184 -19.53 10.53 -23.36
CA ASP A 184 -20.52 9.71 -24.07
C ASP A 184 -21.44 8.86 -23.18
N ASP A 185 -21.48 9.13 -21.86
CA ASP A 185 -22.55 8.61 -21.00
C ASP A 185 -23.48 9.77 -20.65
N GLY A 186 -24.70 9.68 -21.22
CA GLY A 186 -25.76 10.66 -21.06
C GLY A 186 -26.12 10.94 -19.61
N GLU A 187 -26.73 12.10 -19.41
CA GLU A 187 -27.41 12.50 -18.18
C GLU A 187 -28.55 11.54 -17.87
N ASP A 188 -28.26 10.40 -17.23
CA ASP A 188 -29.13 9.80 -16.23
C ASP A 188 -28.45 8.59 -15.56
N ASP A 189 -28.82 8.44 -14.29
CA ASP A 189 -28.52 7.36 -13.37
C ASP A 189 -27.15 7.33 -12.66
N PHE A 190 -27.31 7.27 -11.33
CA PHE A 190 -26.38 6.87 -10.27
C PHE A 190 -25.78 5.47 -10.47
N VAL A 191 -25.30 5.14 -11.67
CA VAL A 191 -24.44 3.99 -11.88
C VAL A 191 -23.03 4.45 -11.53
N GLU A 192 -22.44 3.80 -10.53
CA GLU A 192 -21.04 3.90 -10.15
C GLU A 192 -20.18 3.46 -11.36
N GLY A 193 -20.03 4.38 -12.32
CA GLY A 193 -19.34 4.14 -13.58
C GLY A 193 -17.94 3.68 -13.26
N ALA A 194 -17.62 2.45 -13.65
CA ALA A 194 -16.31 1.87 -13.48
C ALA A 194 -15.29 2.81 -14.12
N SER A 195 -14.58 3.59 -13.30
CA SER A 195 -13.50 4.44 -13.77
C SER A 195 -12.59 3.55 -14.62
N LYS A 196 -12.47 3.82 -15.93
CA LYS A 196 -11.61 3.05 -16.83
C LYS A 196 -10.21 3.01 -16.20
N LYS A 197 -9.83 1.85 -15.65
CA LYS A 197 -8.61 1.67 -14.88
C LYS A 197 -7.43 2.12 -15.75
N GLY A 198 -6.78 3.23 -15.40
CA GLY A 198 -5.61 3.74 -16.11
C GLY A 198 -5.69 5.22 -16.52
N LEU A 199 -6.89 5.80 -16.63
CA LEU A 199 -7.06 7.24 -16.83
C LEU A 199 -7.16 8.00 -15.49
N ILE A 200 -6.72 9.26 -15.50
CA ILE A 200 -6.80 10.14 -14.32
C ILE A 200 -8.24 10.64 -14.20
N SER A 201 -8.82 10.55 -13.00
CA SER A 201 -10.19 11.06 -12.79
C SER A 201 -10.22 12.59 -12.83
N ARG A 202 -11.35 13.17 -13.29
CA ARG A 202 -11.59 14.63 -13.23
C ARG A 202 -11.40 15.23 -11.84
N LYS A 203 -11.70 14.46 -10.78
CA LYS A 203 -11.46 14.88 -9.39
C LYS A 203 -9.98 14.99 -9.03
N ALA A 204 -9.12 14.20 -9.68
CA ALA A 204 -7.69 14.15 -9.41
C ALA A 204 -6.85 15.05 -10.34
N ILE A 205 -7.36 15.44 -11.51
CA ILE A 205 -6.57 16.16 -12.54
C ILE A 205 -5.92 17.45 -12.01
N ASN A 206 -6.63 18.21 -11.18
CA ASN A 206 -6.11 19.43 -10.54
C ASN A 206 -4.95 19.13 -9.57
N THR A 207 -5.02 17.98 -8.87
CA THR A 207 -3.92 17.55 -7.99
C THR A 207 -2.68 17.19 -8.82
N TYR A 208 -2.88 16.52 -9.95
CA TYR A 208 -1.81 16.19 -10.89
C TYR A 208 -1.15 17.46 -11.44
N PHE A 209 -1.95 18.47 -11.82
CA PHE A 209 -1.42 19.76 -12.27
C PHE A 209 -0.55 20.42 -11.21
N LYS A 210 -1.09 20.55 -9.99
CA LYS A 210 -0.37 21.20 -8.88
C LYS A 210 0.97 20.51 -8.59
N GLN A 211 0.99 19.18 -8.56
CA GLN A 211 2.24 18.43 -8.32
C GLN A 211 3.25 18.59 -9.47
N TRP A 212 2.77 18.62 -10.72
CA TRP A 212 3.60 18.86 -11.90
C TRP A 212 4.20 20.27 -11.92
N GLU A 213 3.38 21.29 -11.69
CA GLU A 213 3.81 22.69 -11.66
C GLU A 213 4.82 22.93 -10.54
N LEU A 214 4.52 22.50 -9.30
CA LEU A 214 5.46 22.61 -8.18
C LEU A 214 6.79 21.93 -8.49
N PHE A 215 6.74 20.71 -9.03
CA PHE A 215 7.96 19.96 -9.34
C PHE A 215 8.79 20.64 -10.44
N ALA A 216 8.16 21.06 -11.53
CA ALA A 216 8.85 21.72 -12.64
C ALA A 216 9.47 23.05 -12.21
N ASN A 217 8.74 23.87 -11.43
CA ASN A 217 9.25 25.12 -10.89
C ASN A 217 10.41 24.91 -9.92
N GLU A 218 10.30 23.96 -8.99
CA GLU A 218 11.38 23.65 -8.05
C GLU A 218 12.67 23.21 -8.74
N LYS A 219 12.58 22.38 -9.79
CA LYS A 219 13.77 21.82 -10.45
C LYS A 219 14.36 22.75 -11.50
N LEU A 220 13.52 23.46 -12.25
CA LEU A 220 13.96 24.20 -13.43
C LEU A 220 13.58 25.68 -13.42
N GLY A 221 12.67 26.13 -12.57
CA GLY A 221 12.26 27.53 -12.45
C GLY A 221 13.44 28.51 -12.35
N PRO A 222 14.46 28.25 -11.51
CA PRO A 222 15.64 29.11 -11.41
C PRO A 222 16.42 29.27 -12.73
N SER A 223 16.35 28.27 -13.63
CA SER A 223 17.01 28.35 -14.96
C SER A 223 16.33 29.39 -15.88
N PHE A 224 15.08 29.75 -15.58
CA PHE A 224 14.24 30.72 -16.29
C PHE A 224 13.94 31.98 -15.45
N SER A 225 14.76 32.24 -14.42
CA SER A 225 14.63 33.40 -13.52
C SER A 225 13.32 33.41 -12.70
N ILE A 226 12.74 32.24 -12.43
CA ILE A 226 11.62 32.09 -11.50
C ILE A 226 12.18 31.85 -10.10
N GLU A 227 11.86 32.75 -9.17
CA GLU A 227 12.15 32.57 -7.75
C GLU A 227 11.24 31.49 -7.18
N VAL A 228 11.82 30.51 -6.47
CA VAL A 228 11.07 29.47 -5.76
C VAL A 228 11.06 29.84 -4.29
N ARG A 229 9.91 30.30 -3.79
CA ARG A 229 9.73 30.61 -2.37
C ARG A 229 9.35 29.36 -1.60
N GLU A 230 9.44 29.42 -0.28
CA GLU A 230 9.11 28.30 0.60
C GLU A 230 7.63 27.88 0.46
N ASP A 231 6.73 28.85 0.28
CA ASP A 231 5.30 28.61 0.01
C ASP A 231 5.03 28.00 -1.38
N ASP A 232 5.98 28.16 -2.30
CA ASP A 232 5.94 27.60 -3.67
C ASP A 232 6.64 26.24 -3.75
N ALA A 233 7.17 25.73 -2.63
CA ALA A 233 7.83 24.45 -2.54
C ALA A 233 6.92 23.38 -1.96
N SER A 234 7.06 22.15 -2.45
CA SER A 234 6.38 20.99 -1.94
C SER A 234 6.78 20.71 -0.49
N PRO A 235 5.82 20.30 0.36
CA PRO A 235 6.12 19.80 1.70
C PRO A 235 7.15 18.67 1.72
N LEU A 236 7.31 17.94 0.61
CA LEU A 236 8.35 16.94 0.45
C LEU A 236 9.75 17.56 0.52
N THR A 237 9.99 18.67 -0.17
CA THR A 237 11.32 19.30 -0.26
C THR A 237 11.81 19.74 1.11
N ALA A 238 10.95 20.41 1.89
CA ALA A 238 11.24 20.78 3.28
C ALA A 238 11.55 19.56 4.16
N ARG A 239 10.73 18.50 4.05
CA ARG A 239 10.96 17.25 4.80
C ARG A 239 12.30 16.59 4.44
N LEU A 240 12.68 16.57 3.16
CA LEU A 240 13.94 15.99 2.72
C LEU A 240 15.14 16.83 3.17
N ASN A 241 15.06 18.16 3.11
CA ASN A 241 16.11 19.05 3.60
C ASN A 241 16.34 18.84 5.11
N ASN A 242 15.25 18.81 5.90
CA ASN A 242 15.34 18.54 7.33
C ASN A 242 16.03 17.19 7.64
N LEU A 243 15.79 16.15 6.83
CA LEU A 243 16.44 14.85 7.00
C LEU A 243 17.93 14.89 6.61
N GLU A 244 18.32 15.71 5.63
CA GLU A 244 19.73 15.88 5.24
C GLU A 244 20.55 16.65 6.26
N ASP A 245 19.94 17.64 6.91
CA ASP A 245 20.58 18.42 7.97
C ASP A 245 20.81 17.58 9.25
N GLY A 246 20.51 16.28 9.20
CA GLY A 246 20.76 15.35 10.30
C GLY A 246 19.80 15.55 11.46
N ALA A 247 18.59 16.08 11.21
CA ALA A 247 17.58 16.26 12.24
C ALA A 247 17.14 14.90 12.82
N SER A 248 17.85 14.44 13.85
CA SER A 248 17.48 13.26 14.62
C SER A 248 16.37 13.64 15.60
N ARG A 249 15.24 12.92 15.55
CA ARG A 249 14.19 13.10 16.57
C ARG A 249 14.73 12.70 17.94
N THR A 250 14.44 13.51 18.95
CA THR A 250 14.79 13.18 20.34
C THR A 250 13.97 11.98 20.83
N TRP A 251 14.47 11.26 21.83
CA TRP A 251 13.70 10.18 22.47
C TRP A 251 12.32 10.65 22.95
N THR A 252 12.22 11.84 23.51
CA THR A 252 10.96 12.43 23.96
C THR A 252 9.98 12.63 22.81
N THR A 253 10.45 13.13 21.67
CA THR A 253 9.64 13.28 20.45
C THR A 253 9.16 11.92 19.96
N MET A 254 10.07 10.95 19.83
CA MET A 254 9.74 9.60 19.38
C MET A 254 8.70 8.92 20.30
N LEU A 255 8.85 9.07 21.62
CA LEU A 255 7.91 8.52 22.58
C LEU A 255 6.54 9.19 22.47
N GLY A 256 6.51 10.52 22.30
CA GLY A 256 5.28 11.27 22.04
C GLY A 256 4.53 10.75 20.81
N ASP A 257 5.24 10.57 19.69
CA ASP A 257 4.67 10.04 18.44
C ASP A 257 4.13 8.62 18.62
N ILE A 258 4.85 7.75 19.35
CA ILE A 258 4.40 6.40 19.68
C ILE A 258 3.12 6.44 20.52
N THR A 259 3.08 7.28 21.56
CA THR A 259 1.90 7.44 22.41
C THR A 259 0.70 7.95 21.61
N GLU A 260 0.88 9.00 20.80
CA GLU A 260 -0.18 9.55 19.94
C GLU A 260 -0.71 8.48 18.97
N ALA A 261 0.18 7.78 18.26
CA ALA A 261 -0.20 6.72 17.34
C ALA A 261 -0.98 5.60 18.04
N LYS A 262 -0.59 5.20 19.26
CA LYS A 262 -1.30 4.20 20.05
C LYS A 262 -2.71 4.67 20.47
N THR A 263 -2.95 5.97 20.62
CA THR A 263 -4.30 6.49 20.90
C THR A 263 -5.19 6.56 19.66
N SER A 264 -4.62 6.47 18.45
CA SER A 264 -5.39 6.51 17.21
C SER A 264 -6.15 5.20 16.97
N SER A 265 -7.49 5.30 16.95
CA SER A 265 -8.38 4.15 16.67
C SER A 265 -8.12 3.51 15.30
N VAL A 266 -7.72 4.31 14.31
CA VAL A 266 -7.36 3.83 12.97
C VAL A 266 -6.06 3.04 12.99
N PHE A 267 -5.06 3.52 13.73
CA PHE A 267 -3.80 2.81 13.88
C PHE A 267 -4.01 1.49 14.63
N GLN A 268 -4.75 1.52 15.75
CA GLN A 268 -5.06 0.34 16.55
C GLN A 268 -5.79 -0.74 15.76
N LYS A 269 -6.85 -0.37 15.01
CA LYS A 269 -7.56 -1.32 14.12
C LYS A 269 -6.63 -2.02 13.12
N ARG A 270 -5.65 -1.28 12.59
CA ARG A 270 -4.69 -1.85 11.65
C ARG A 270 -3.59 -2.67 12.33
N ALA A 271 -3.28 -2.36 13.59
CA ALA A 271 -2.32 -3.11 14.40
C ALA A 271 -2.91 -4.46 14.82
N THR A 272 -4.17 -4.48 15.25
CA THR A 272 -4.88 -5.70 15.67
C THR A 272 -5.13 -6.70 14.53
N ALA A 273 -5.27 -6.22 13.29
CA ALA A 273 -5.47 -7.08 12.11
C ALA A 273 -4.27 -8.01 11.80
N VAL A 274 -3.05 -7.64 12.23
CA VAL A 274 -1.85 -8.48 12.08
C VAL A 274 -1.81 -9.54 13.17
N THR A 275 -2.17 -9.17 14.40
CA THR A 275 -2.25 -10.10 15.53
C THR A 275 -3.32 -11.16 15.31
N GLU A 276 -4.48 -10.81 14.71
CA GLU A 276 -5.48 -11.81 14.33
C GLU A 276 -4.92 -12.81 13.30
N LYS A 277 -4.18 -12.38 12.27
CA LYS A 277 -3.56 -13.31 11.31
C LYS A 277 -2.41 -14.15 11.90
N ALA A 278 -1.60 -13.60 12.79
CA ALA A 278 -0.56 -14.36 13.49
C ALA A 278 -1.18 -15.41 14.43
N THR A 279 -2.29 -15.07 15.09
CA THR A 279 -3.07 -16.00 15.91
C THR A 279 -3.76 -17.06 15.04
N ILE A 280 -4.32 -16.68 13.87
CA ILE A 280 -4.90 -17.61 12.89
C ILE A 280 -3.82 -18.58 12.37
N SER A 281 -2.60 -18.11 12.09
CA SER A 281 -1.50 -18.97 11.66
C SER A 281 -1.05 -19.95 12.74
N ALA A 282 -1.02 -19.52 14.01
CA ALA A 282 -0.69 -20.41 15.13
C ALA A 282 -1.81 -21.43 15.43
N VAL A 283 -3.08 -21.05 15.28
CA VAL A 283 -4.23 -21.96 15.43
C VAL A 283 -4.32 -22.97 14.29
N LEU A 284 -3.96 -22.58 13.06
CA LEU A 284 -3.88 -23.49 11.90
C LEU A 284 -2.77 -24.54 12.01
N HIS A 285 -1.72 -24.29 12.81
CA HIS A 285 -0.64 -25.26 13.05
C HIS A 285 -0.97 -26.33 14.10
N ASN A 286 -2.00 -26.10 14.94
CA ASN A 286 -2.47 -27.04 15.96
C ASN A 286 -3.88 -27.55 15.63
N LEU A 287 -4.09 -27.98 14.38
CA LEU A 287 -5.31 -28.64 13.94
C LEU A 287 -5.11 -30.15 13.86
N ASP A 288 -5.93 -30.88 14.60
CA ASP A 288 -6.09 -32.32 14.41
C ASP A 288 -6.90 -32.54 13.12
N ASN A 289 -6.35 -33.39 12.24
CA ASN A 289 -6.96 -33.73 10.96
C ASN A 289 -7.49 -35.17 11.03
N TYR A 290 -8.78 -35.32 10.74
CA TYR A 290 -9.43 -36.62 10.65
C TYR A 290 -9.91 -36.85 9.23
N ASP A 291 -9.30 -37.81 8.54
CA ASP A 291 -9.79 -38.36 7.29
C ASP A 291 -10.69 -39.56 7.61
N LEU A 292 -12.00 -39.36 7.49
CA LEU A 292 -13.04 -40.34 7.79
C LEU A 292 -13.84 -40.68 6.53
N GLU A 293 -14.73 -41.66 6.66
CA GLU A 293 -15.65 -42.05 5.59
C GLU A 293 -17.09 -42.05 6.10
N LEU A 294 -18.01 -41.47 5.31
CA LEU A 294 -19.43 -41.41 5.63
C LEU A 294 -20.28 -41.96 4.48
N ASN A 295 -20.68 -43.22 4.61
CA ASN A 295 -21.42 -43.99 3.59
C ASN A 295 -20.69 -44.02 2.22
N GLY A 296 -19.43 -44.47 2.15
CA GLY A 296 -18.70 -44.56 0.88
C GLY A 296 -18.06 -43.24 0.41
N ARG A 297 -18.23 -42.14 1.15
CA ARG A 297 -17.81 -40.79 0.73
C ARG A 297 -16.77 -40.23 1.70
N PRO A 298 -15.70 -39.57 1.19
CA PRO A 298 -14.68 -38.99 2.04
C PRO A 298 -15.26 -37.83 2.87
N LEU A 299 -15.03 -37.89 4.17
CA LEU A 299 -15.34 -36.85 5.15
C LEU A 299 -14.03 -36.36 5.74
N LYS A 300 -13.70 -35.09 5.56
CA LYS A 300 -12.53 -34.48 6.21
C LYS A 300 -13.00 -33.56 7.32
N ILE A 301 -12.44 -33.74 8.51
CA ILE A 301 -12.68 -32.88 9.66
C ILE A 301 -11.35 -32.30 10.13
N GLN A 302 -11.32 -31.00 10.38
CA GLN A 302 -10.20 -30.31 11.02
C GLN A 302 -10.71 -29.63 12.28
N LEU A 303 -10.05 -29.90 13.41
CA LEU A 303 -10.42 -29.41 14.73
C LEU A 303 -9.20 -28.81 15.43
N SER A 304 -9.35 -27.62 16.01
CA SER A 304 -8.33 -27.10 16.92
C SER A 304 -8.43 -27.77 18.29
N SER A 305 -7.30 -27.95 18.99
CA SER A 305 -7.31 -28.42 20.38
C SER A 305 -8.17 -27.54 21.30
N GLY A 306 -9.10 -28.13 22.06
CA GLY A 306 -9.96 -27.42 23.02
C GLY A 306 -11.26 -26.84 22.45
N VAL A 307 -11.80 -27.42 21.38
CA VAL A 307 -13.18 -27.15 20.92
C VAL A 307 -14.17 -27.58 22.00
N THR A 308 -15.13 -26.71 22.35
CA THR A 308 -16.18 -27.02 23.33
C THR A 308 -17.48 -27.47 22.66
N GLU A 309 -18.37 -28.12 23.41
CA GLU A 309 -19.71 -28.47 22.95
C GLU A 309 -20.49 -27.25 22.44
N GLU A 310 -20.34 -26.06 23.06
CA GLU A 310 -21.01 -24.85 22.58
C GLU A 310 -20.49 -24.41 21.20
N ALA A 311 -19.17 -24.55 20.96
CA ALA A 311 -18.57 -24.24 19.68
C ALA A 311 -19.06 -25.21 18.58
N ILE A 312 -19.22 -26.50 18.90
CA ILE A 312 -19.83 -27.49 17.99
C ILE A 312 -21.30 -27.13 17.72
N SER A 313 -22.07 -26.75 18.73
CA SER A 313 -23.48 -26.35 18.55
C SER A 313 -23.63 -25.16 17.60
N LEU A 314 -22.76 -24.15 17.73
CA LEU A 314 -22.71 -23.01 16.82
C LEU A 314 -22.26 -23.42 15.40
N PHE A 315 -21.25 -24.28 15.29
CA PHE A 315 -20.79 -24.82 14.02
C PHE A 315 -21.91 -25.59 13.30
N VAL A 316 -22.64 -26.46 14.01
CA VAL A 316 -23.74 -27.23 13.45
C VAL A 316 -24.86 -26.33 12.92
N LYS A 317 -25.16 -25.23 13.61
CA LYS A 317 -26.11 -24.21 13.10
C LYS A 317 -25.62 -23.59 11.79
N ALA A 318 -24.34 -23.20 11.74
CA ALA A 318 -23.73 -22.65 10.53
C ALA A 318 -23.70 -23.67 9.38
N MET A 319 -23.39 -24.93 9.68
CA MET A 319 -23.40 -26.04 8.71
C MET A 319 -24.81 -26.28 8.15
N LYS A 320 -25.84 -26.30 9.01
CA LYS A 320 -27.25 -26.43 8.58
C LYS A 320 -27.67 -25.24 7.71
N ALA A 321 -27.22 -24.02 8.03
CA ALA A 321 -27.47 -22.84 7.20
C ALA A 321 -26.77 -22.93 5.83
N GLN A 322 -25.49 -23.32 5.80
CA GLN A 322 -24.75 -23.51 4.56
C GLN A 322 -25.34 -24.63 3.70
N PHE A 323 -25.91 -25.66 4.33
CA PHE A 323 -26.61 -26.72 3.62
C PHE A 323 -27.90 -26.23 2.92
N LEU A 324 -28.59 -25.21 3.44
CA LEU A 324 -29.79 -24.66 2.79
C LEU A 324 -29.48 -24.01 1.43
N VAL A 325 -28.28 -23.46 1.27
CA VAL A 325 -27.79 -22.87 0.01
C VAL A 325 -26.95 -23.84 -0.82
N TYR A 326 -26.74 -25.07 -0.33
CA TYR A 326 -25.99 -26.11 -1.02
C TYR A 326 -26.88 -26.85 -2.02
N THR A 327 -26.42 -26.96 -3.27
CA THR A 327 -27.21 -27.49 -4.40
C THR A 327 -27.31 -29.02 -4.44
N GLY A 328 -26.80 -29.72 -3.41
CA GLY A 328 -26.77 -31.18 -3.33
C GLY A 328 -25.69 -31.84 -4.21
N LYS A 329 -24.98 -31.06 -5.03
CA LYS A 329 -23.91 -31.52 -5.93
C LYS A 329 -22.59 -30.84 -5.55
N GLY A 330 -21.49 -31.61 -5.59
CA GLY A 330 -20.15 -31.10 -5.32
C GLY A 330 -19.67 -31.35 -3.89
N LEU A 331 -18.85 -30.44 -3.35
CA LEU A 331 -18.28 -30.53 -2.01
C LEU A 331 -19.01 -29.54 -1.09
N LEU A 332 -19.60 -30.03 -0.01
CA LEU A 332 -20.02 -29.18 1.10
C LEU A 332 -18.80 -28.89 1.97
N ASN A 333 -18.35 -27.64 1.97
CA ASN A 333 -17.26 -27.19 2.82
C ASN A 333 -17.76 -26.12 3.79
N VAL A 334 -17.62 -26.36 5.09
CA VAL A 334 -18.08 -25.45 6.15
C VAL A 334 -16.94 -25.25 7.13
N SER A 335 -16.62 -24.00 7.42
CA SER A 335 -15.63 -23.64 8.43
C SER A 335 -16.22 -22.59 9.36
N LEU A 336 -16.17 -22.82 10.67
CA LEU A 336 -16.54 -21.82 11.67
C LEU A 336 -15.38 -21.63 12.65
N GLN A 337 -15.09 -20.37 12.92
CA GLN A 337 -14.19 -19.97 13.98
C GLN A 337 -15.02 -19.31 15.09
N SER A 338 -14.88 -19.81 16.32
CA SER A 338 -15.49 -19.24 17.52
C SER A 338 -14.41 -19.03 18.57
N GLY A 339 -13.99 -17.77 18.76
CA GLY A 339 -12.85 -17.44 19.62
C GLY A 339 -11.55 -18.06 19.12
N LYS A 340 -10.95 -18.93 19.94
CA LYS A 340 -9.72 -19.69 19.62
C LYS A 340 -9.98 -21.04 18.95
N SER A 341 -11.25 -21.47 18.87
CA SER A 341 -11.62 -22.77 18.32
C SER A 341 -11.95 -22.67 16.84
N VAL A 342 -11.44 -23.62 16.05
CA VAL A 342 -11.71 -23.77 14.62
C VAL A 342 -12.26 -25.17 14.37
N VAL A 343 -13.38 -25.23 13.65
CA VAL A 343 -13.97 -26.46 13.14
C VAL A 343 -14.16 -26.31 11.63
N THR A 344 -13.58 -27.21 10.85
CA THR A 344 -13.74 -27.25 9.40
C THR A 344 -14.17 -28.64 8.98
N ILE A 345 -15.18 -28.72 8.10
CA ILE A 345 -15.69 -29.99 7.57
C ILE A 345 -15.85 -29.90 6.07
N SER A 346 -15.35 -30.92 5.38
CA SER A 346 -15.51 -31.11 3.94
C SER A 346 -16.13 -32.48 3.66
N LEU A 347 -17.30 -32.49 3.03
CA LEU A 347 -18.04 -33.71 2.68
C LEU A 347 -18.57 -33.62 1.24
N SER A 348 -18.23 -34.61 0.41
CA SER A 348 -18.75 -34.69 -0.96
C SER A 348 -20.21 -35.13 -0.97
N THR A 349 -21.01 -34.53 -1.86
CA THR A 349 -22.41 -34.90 -2.13
C THR A 349 -23.24 -35.09 -0.84
N ALA A 350 -23.12 -34.13 0.08
CA ALA A 350 -23.77 -34.17 1.39
C ALA A 350 -25.31 -34.22 1.28
N THR A 351 -25.92 -34.97 2.19
CA THR A 351 -27.37 -35.09 2.35
C THR A 351 -27.82 -34.59 3.72
N LYS A 352 -29.12 -34.36 3.89
CA LYS A 352 -29.68 -33.90 5.18
C LYS A 352 -29.45 -34.91 6.32
N GLN A 353 -29.40 -36.20 6.01
CA GLN A 353 -29.09 -37.25 7.01
C GLN A 353 -27.63 -37.18 7.46
N ASP A 354 -26.73 -36.79 6.56
CA ASP A 354 -25.30 -36.68 6.88
C ASP A 354 -25.03 -35.61 7.92
N LEU A 355 -25.78 -34.50 7.92
CA LEU A 355 -25.59 -33.41 8.89
C LEU A 355 -25.75 -33.88 10.35
N LYS A 356 -26.67 -34.83 10.60
CA LYS A 356 -26.86 -35.40 11.94
C LYS A 356 -25.70 -36.32 12.32
N LYS A 357 -25.24 -37.16 11.39
CA LYS A 357 -24.09 -38.05 11.62
C LYS A 357 -22.80 -37.25 11.84
N VAL A 358 -22.62 -36.14 11.11
CA VAL A 358 -21.49 -35.23 11.29
C VAL A 358 -21.53 -34.57 12.67
N GLU A 359 -22.69 -34.15 13.14
CA GLU A 359 -22.89 -33.64 14.50
C GLU A 359 -22.51 -34.69 15.57
N GLU A 360 -22.93 -35.94 15.40
CA GLU A 360 -22.55 -37.06 16.28
C GLU A 360 -21.04 -37.33 16.28
N ILE A 361 -20.39 -37.33 15.10
CA ILE A 361 -18.95 -37.54 14.98
C ILE A 361 -18.17 -36.42 15.67
N LEU A 362 -18.56 -35.15 15.48
CA LEU A 362 -17.88 -34.02 16.12
C LEU A 362 -17.92 -34.11 17.65
N LEU A 363 -19.05 -34.54 18.22
CA LEU A 363 -19.21 -34.71 19.67
C LEU A 363 -18.40 -35.89 20.22
N GLN A 364 -18.02 -36.86 19.39
CA GLN A 364 -17.12 -37.97 19.78
C GLN A 364 -15.63 -37.62 19.67
N LEU A 365 -15.31 -36.56 18.93
CA LEU A 365 -13.93 -36.12 18.68
C LEU A 365 -13.44 -35.07 19.69
N ILE A 366 -14.33 -34.55 20.54
CA ILE A 366 -14.00 -33.73 21.72
C ILE A 366 -14.15 -34.56 22.99
#